data_AF-A0A857DFF7-F1
#
_entry.id   AF-A0A857DFF7-F1
#
_cell.length_a   1.000
_cell.length_b   1.000
_cell.length_c   1.000
_cell.angle_alpha   90.00
_cell.angle_beta   90.00
_cell.angle_gamma   90.00
#
_symmetry.space_group_name_H-M   'P 1'
#
loop_
_entity.id
_entity.type
_entity.pdbx_description
1 polymer ?
#
loop_
_entity_poly.entity_id
_entity_poly.type
_entity_poly.pdbx_seq_one_letter_code
_entity_poly.pdbx_strand_id
1 'polypeptide(L)'
;MPYVTPEQIERAKQMDLLTYLQYYEPQELVHFSGNVYRTRSHDSLKISNGKWCWWSRGIGGRSALDYLVKVRGLSLPEAVVQIGGQTAALLPVPSKEPASAGPRKLLLPEKNENNDRVIVYLAGRGIKRDIIDYCIQTKRLYESRCYHNAVFVGFDSQGVPRYASLRGTSRRRFMGEANGSDKRLSFSIPARDNSSKLHLFESAVDLMSYCTLELLSGREWRQDFCLSLAGIYKPKQDISESTLPAALTQFLKDFPQISEIALHLDNDAAGRLAAKTIQTILPSHYIVFDEPPERGKDYNEYLRSTLKIRRIQERE
;
A
#
# COMPACT_ATOMS: atom_id res chain seq x y z
N MET A 1 4.39 -8.18 -40.59
CA MET A 1 4.41 -8.27 -39.11
C MET A 1 3.02 -8.68 -38.66
N PRO A 2 2.87 -9.69 -37.79
CA PRO A 2 1.55 -10.07 -37.27
C PRO A 2 0.97 -8.88 -36.50
N TYR A 3 -0.13 -8.34 -37.00
CA TYR A 3 -0.89 -7.28 -36.33
C TYR A 3 -1.79 -7.93 -35.29
N VAL A 4 -1.67 -7.50 -34.03
CA VAL A 4 -2.56 -7.90 -32.94
C VAL A 4 -3.47 -6.74 -32.56
N THR A 5 -4.75 -7.03 -32.36
CA THR A 5 -5.72 -5.98 -32.03
C THR A 5 -5.62 -5.58 -30.55
N PRO A 6 -6.02 -4.35 -30.18
CA PRO A 6 -6.09 -3.93 -28.78
C PRO A 6 -6.90 -4.90 -27.90
N GLU A 7 -7.99 -5.46 -28.42
CA GLU A 7 -8.83 -6.42 -27.71
C GLU A 7 -8.09 -7.74 -27.42
N GLN A 8 -7.29 -8.22 -28.37
CA GLN A 8 -6.46 -9.41 -28.18
C GLN A 8 -5.38 -9.19 -27.12
N ILE A 9 -4.78 -8.00 -27.10
CA ILE A 9 -3.81 -7.60 -26.07
C ILE A 9 -4.47 -7.56 -24.69
N GLU A 10 -5.63 -6.92 -24.56
CA GLU A 10 -6.35 -6.84 -23.27
C GLU A 10 -6.80 -8.22 -22.78
N ARG A 11 -7.25 -9.11 -23.67
CA ARG A 11 -7.56 -10.50 -23.32
C ARG A 11 -6.33 -11.25 -22.83
N ALA A 12 -5.19 -11.13 -23.52
CA ALA A 12 -3.94 -11.77 -23.11
C ALA A 12 -3.42 -11.27 -21.75
N LYS A 13 -3.70 -10.01 -21.39
CA LYS A 13 -3.34 -9.45 -20.07
C LYS A 13 -4.16 -10.02 -18.91
N GLN A 14 -5.33 -10.60 -19.16
CA GLN A 14 -6.18 -11.17 -18.10
C GLN A 14 -5.57 -12.45 -17.50
N MET A 15 -4.76 -13.17 -18.27
CA MET A 15 -4.12 -14.39 -17.80
C MET A 15 -2.95 -14.05 -16.87
N ASP A 16 -3.03 -14.47 -15.61
CA ASP A 16 -1.93 -14.32 -14.66
C ASP A 16 -0.83 -15.38 -14.90
N LEU A 17 0.39 -15.07 -14.45
CA LEU A 17 1.54 -15.95 -14.69
C LEU A 17 1.43 -17.29 -13.95
N LEU A 18 0.84 -17.33 -12.75
CA LEU A 18 0.74 -18.58 -12.00
C LEU A 18 -0.15 -19.57 -12.75
N THR A 19 -1.32 -19.11 -13.20
CA THR A 19 -2.23 -19.90 -14.03
C THR A 19 -1.53 -20.34 -15.32
N TYR A 20 -0.86 -19.43 -16.02
CA TYR A 20 -0.14 -19.77 -17.25
C TYR A 20 0.86 -20.92 -17.06
N LEU A 21 1.74 -20.80 -16.05
CA LEU A 21 2.75 -21.82 -15.79
C LEU A 21 2.11 -23.13 -15.31
N GLN A 22 1.03 -23.10 -14.52
CA GLN A 22 0.37 -24.32 -14.07
C GLN A 22 -0.19 -25.16 -15.22
N TYR A 23 -0.73 -24.51 -16.26
CA TYR A 23 -1.36 -25.21 -17.38
C TYR A 23 -0.38 -25.55 -18.51
N TYR A 24 0.52 -24.64 -18.86
CA TYR A 24 1.32 -24.76 -20.08
C TYR A 24 2.78 -25.10 -19.82
N GLU A 25 3.33 -24.74 -18.65
CA GLU A 25 4.72 -25.01 -18.30
C GLU A 25 4.87 -25.47 -16.83
N PRO A 26 4.13 -26.50 -16.36
CA PRO A 26 4.11 -26.88 -14.95
C PRO A 26 5.48 -27.30 -14.42
N GLN A 27 6.36 -27.79 -15.30
CA GLN A 27 7.75 -28.11 -15.02
C GLN A 27 8.59 -26.89 -14.58
N GLU A 28 8.20 -25.68 -14.98
CA GLU A 28 8.88 -24.47 -14.55
C GLU A 28 8.46 -24.06 -13.14
N LEU A 29 7.32 -24.50 -12.64
CA LEU A 29 6.79 -24.02 -11.37
C LEU A 29 7.36 -24.82 -10.19
N VAL A 30 8.01 -24.13 -9.26
CA VAL A 30 8.57 -24.72 -8.03
C VAL A 30 7.97 -23.99 -6.83
N HIS A 31 7.39 -24.74 -5.88
CA HIS A 31 6.90 -24.15 -4.64
C HIS A 31 8.06 -23.62 -3.79
N PHE A 32 7.87 -22.45 -3.17
CA PHE A 32 8.88 -21.84 -2.30
C PHE A 32 8.42 -21.81 -0.84
N SER A 33 7.35 -21.06 -0.54
CA SER A 33 6.80 -20.97 0.81
C SER A 33 5.42 -20.32 0.82
N GLY A 34 4.48 -20.83 1.62
CA GLY A 34 3.11 -20.30 1.66
C GLY A 34 2.48 -20.30 0.26
N ASN A 35 1.91 -19.15 -0.16
CA ASN A 35 1.36 -18.94 -1.51
C ASN A 35 2.37 -18.31 -2.48
N VAL A 36 3.68 -18.52 -2.28
CA VAL A 36 4.74 -18.01 -3.14
C VAL A 36 5.37 -19.17 -3.92
N TYR A 37 5.43 -19.01 -5.24
CA TYR A 37 6.09 -19.91 -6.17
C TYR A 37 7.32 -19.24 -6.77
N ARG A 38 8.26 -20.03 -7.26
CA ARG A 38 9.42 -19.57 -8.07
C ARG A 38 9.50 -20.34 -9.36
N THR A 39 10.27 -19.85 -10.34
CA THR A 39 10.54 -20.65 -11.53
C THR A 39 11.80 -21.50 -11.37
N ARG A 40 11.86 -22.64 -12.06
CA ARG A 40 13.02 -23.52 -12.10
C ARG A 40 14.19 -22.87 -12.83
N SER A 41 13.90 -22.22 -13.97
CA SER A 41 14.91 -21.53 -14.78
C SER A 41 15.47 -20.26 -14.09
N HIS A 42 14.65 -19.60 -13.27
CA HIS A 42 15.03 -18.36 -12.59
C HIS A 42 14.62 -18.44 -11.12
N ASP A 43 15.53 -18.91 -10.29
CA ASP A 43 15.37 -19.06 -8.83
C ASP A 43 14.93 -17.77 -8.11
N SER A 44 15.37 -16.63 -8.65
CA SER A 44 15.09 -15.28 -8.18
C SER A 44 13.81 -14.69 -8.78
N LEU A 45 13.08 -15.42 -9.64
CA LEU A 45 11.74 -15.03 -10.06
C LEU A 45 10.72 -15.61 -9.10
N LYS A 46 10.03 -14.74 -8.36
CA LYS A 46 8.97 -15.12 -7.41
C LYS A 46 7.61 -14.68 -7.89
N ILE A 47 6.62 -15.55 -7.73
CA ILE A 47 5.22 -15.38 -8.13
C ILE A 47 4.36 -15.43 -6.87
N SER A 48 3.57 -14.39 -6.62
CA SER A 48 2.62 -14.35 -5.50
C SER A 48 1.51 -13.32 -5.74
N ASN A 49 0.30 -13.61 -5.25
CA ASN A 49 -0.87 -12.71 -5.29
C ASN A 49 -1.15 -12.11 -6.68
N GLY A 50 -1.13 -12.94 -7.74
CA GLY A 50 -1.37 -12.49 -9.13
C GLY A 50 -0.28 -11.57 -9.69
N LYS A 51 0.93 -11.60 -9.12
CA LYS A 51 2.08 -10.78 -9.51
C LYS A 51 3.35 -11.61 -9.53
N TRP A 52 4.35 -11.15 -10.28
CA TRP A 52 5.65 -11.78 -10.30
C TRP A 52 6.78 -10.77 -10.42
N CYS A 53 7.91 -11.08 -9.79
CA CYS A 53 9.09 -10.22 -9.75
C CYS A 53 10.34 -11.08 -9.91
N TRP A 54 11.18 -10.72 -10.88
CA TRP A 54 12.49 -11.30 -11.12
C TRP A 54 13.55 -10.44 -10.43
N TRP A 55 13.86 -10.80 -9.19
CA TRP A 55 14.67 -9.99 -8.29
C TRP A 55 16.05 -9.71 -8.88
N SER A 56 16.79 -10.71 -9.38
CA SER A 56 18.13 -10.49 -9.95
C SER A 56 18.17 -9.48 -11.11
N ARG A 57 17.06 -9.29 -11.82
CA ARG A 57 16.93 -8.33 -12.93
C ARG A 57 16.15 -7.07 -12.57
N GLY A 58 15.55 -6.99 -11.38
CA GLY A 58 14.76 -5.84 -10.94
C GLY A 58 13.49 -5.59 -11.77
N ILE A 59 12.97 -6.60 -12.47
CA ILE A 59 11.80 -6.47 -13.34
C ILE A 59 10.61 -7.25 -12.79
N GLY A 60 9.40 -6.70 -12.93
CA GLY A 60 8.17 -7.36 -12.51
C GLY A 60 7.02 -7.20 -13.51
N GLY A 61 6.00 -8.02 -13.31
CA GLY A 61 4.78 -8.02 -14.10
C GLY A 61 3.58 -8.50 -13.30
N ARG A 62 2.40 -8.41 -13.91
CA ARG A 62 1.13 -8.93 -13.35
C ARG A 62 0.54 -10.03 -14.21
N SER A 63 0.80 -9.99 -15.51
CA SER A 63 0.26 -10.95 -16.47
C SER A 63 1.30 -11.97 -16.92
N ALA A 64 0.83 -13.08 -17.48
CA ALA A 64 1.64 -14.01 -18.26
C ALA A 64 2.23 -13.32 -19.51
N LEU A 65 1.49 -12.38 -20.11
CA LEU A 65 1.96 -11.58 -21.24
C LEU A 65 3.23 -10.79 -20.87
N ASP A 66 3.22 -10.12 -19.71
CA ASP A 66 4.41 -9.42 -19.20
C ASP A 66 5.60 -10.36 -19.10
N TYR A 67 5.39 -11.60 -18.65
CA TYR A 67 6.45 -12.59 -18.46
C TYR A 67 7.02 -13.06 -19.79
N LEU A 68 6.17 -13.42 -20.75
CA LEU A 68 6.59 -13.83 -22.08
C LEU A 68 7.43 -12.74 -22.77
N VAL A 69 7.02 -11.47 -22.63
CA VAL A 69 7.77 -10.35 -23.22
C VAL A 69 9.06 -10.05 -22.43
N LYS A 70 8.97 -9.85 -21.11
CA LYS A 70 10.09 -9.35 -20.30
C LYS A 70 11.09 -10.42 -19.88
N VAL A 71 10.67 -11.68 -19.78
CA VAL A 71 11.50 -12.80 -19.29
C VAL A 71 11.87 -13.74 -20.42
N ARG A 72 10.89 -14.15 -21.25
CA ARG A 72 11.17 -15.02 -22.40
C ARG A 72 11.66 -14.26 -23.65
N GLY A 73 11.61 -12.93 -23.64
CA GLY A 73 12.12 -12.08 -24.73
C GLY A 73 11.29 -12.13 -26.01
N LEU A 74 10.05 -12.62 -25.94
CA LEU A 74 9.13 -12.67 -27.08
C LEU A 74 8.68 -11.25 -27.47
N SER A 75 8.43 -11.03 -28.76
CA SER A 75 7.76 -9.80 -29.18
C SER A 75 6.30 -9.79 -28.69
N LEU A 76 5.73 -8.59 -28.52
CA LEU A 76 4.34 -8.46 -28.07
C LEU A 76 3.35 -9.25 -28.95
N PRO A 77 3.42 -9.19 -30.30
CA PRO A 77 2.52 -9.99 -31.14
C PRO A 77 2.68 -11.49 -30.94
N GLU A 78 3.91 -12.00 -30.84
CA GLU A 78 4.18 -13.42 -30.62
C GLU A 78 3.63 -13.90 -29.27
N ALA A 79 3.85 -13.11 -28.21
CA ALA A 79 3.35 -13.43 -26.88
C ALA A 79 1.80 -13.43 -26.81
N VAL A 80 1.15 -12.51 -27.51
CA VAL A 80 -0.32 -12.47 -27.62
C VAL A 80 -0.85 -13.66 -28.40
N VAL A 81 -0.20 -14.04 -29.52
CA VAL A 81 -0.58 -15.21 -30.31
C VAL A 81 -0.38 -16.50 -29.50
N GLN A 82 0.71 -16.61 -28.76
CA GLN A 82 0.99 -17.77 -27.90
C GLN A 82 -0.07 -17.94 -26.82
N ILE A 83 -0.41 -16.86 -26.09
CA ILE A 83 -1.49 -16.90 -25.09
C ILE A 83 -2.83 -17.18 -25.77
N GLY A 84 -3.14 -16.52 -26.89
CA GLY A 84 -4.40 -16.65 -27.62
C GLY A 84 -4.64 -18.07 -28.17
N GLY A 85 -3.62 -18.69 -28.78
CA GLY A 85 -3.67 -20.05 -29.29
C GLY A 85 -3.79 -21.10 -28.17
N GLN A 86 -3.22 -20.81 -27.00
CA GLN A 86 -3.31 -21.65 -25.81
C GLN A 86 -4.66 -21.49 -25.08
N THR A 87 -5.27 -20.30 -25.12
CA THR A 87 -6.58 -20.00 -24.50
C THR A 87 -7.74 -20.62 -25.28
N ALA A 88 -7.58 -20.85 -26.59
CA ALA A 88 -8.59 -21.52 -27.43
C ALA A 88 -8.83 -23.01 -27.05
N ALA A 89 -7.98 -23.59 -26.19
CA ALA A 89 -8.03 -24.99 -25.78
C ALA A 89 -8.63 -25.26 -24.37
N LEU A 90 -9.10 -24.25 -23.62
CA LEU A 90 -9.63 -24.45 -22.26
C LEU A 90 -11.01 -23.80 -22.01
N LEU A 91 -11.93 -24.61 -21.45
CA LEU A 91 -13.23 -24.27 -20.84
C LEU A 91 -13.05 -23.87 -19.34
N PRO A 92 -14.06 -23.35 -18.62
CA PRO A 92 -13.88 -22.38 -17.55
C PRO A 92 -13.29 -22.91 -16.23
N VAL A 93 -12.65 -21.97 -15.52
CA VAL A 93 -11.81 -22.11 -14.33
C VAL A 93 -12.59 -22.57 -13.08
N PRO A 94 -12.14 -23.59 -12.32
CA PRO A 94 -12.54 -23.75 -10.94
C PRO A 94 -11.67 -22.85 -10.06
N SER A 95 -12.29 -21.83 -9.46
CA SER A 95 -11.67 -20.99 -8.43
C SER A 95 -11.36 -21.84 -7.19
N LYS A 96 -10.09 -22.16 -6.95
CA LYS A 96 -9.67 -22.69 -5.64
C LYS A 96 -9.72 -21.56 -4.62
N GLU A 97 -10.58 -21.72 -3.62
CA GLU A 97 -10.61 -20.88 -2.43
C GLU A 97 -9.25 -20.90 -1.72
N PRO A 98 -8.79 -19.77 -1.13
CA PRO A 98 -7.55 -19.77 -0.37
C PRO A 98 -7.74 -20.52 0.94
N ALA A 99 -7.04 -21.66 1.10
CA ALA A 99 -6.92 -22.36 2.37
C ALA A 99 -6.35 -21.41 3.45
N SER A 100 -6.95 -21.43 4.64
CA SER A 100 -6.55 -20.60 5.78
C SER A 100 -5.19 -21.05 6.33
N ALA A 101 -4.14 -20.26 6.08
CA ALA A 101 -2.82 -20.47 6.67
C ALA A 101 -2.72 -19.75 8.03
N GLY A 102 -2.00 -20.36 8.98
CA GLY A 102 -1.72 -19.88 10.35
C GLY A 102 -1.03 -18.50 10.43
N PRO A 103 -0.41 -18.13 11.57
CA PRO A 103 0.05 -16.76 11.82
C PRO A 103 0.95 -16.26 10.66
N ARG A 104 0.41 -15.32 9.90
CA ARG A 104 0.99 -14.88 8.62
C ARG A 104 2.26 -14.07 8.90
N LYS A 105 3.42 -14.65 8.60
CA LYS A 105 4.70 -13.91 8.63
C LYS A 105 4.65 -12.78 7.61
N LEU A 106 4.95 -11.54 8.04
CA LEU A 106 5.03 -10.40 7.14
C LEU A 106 6.10 -10.64 6.06
N LEU A 107 5.70 -10.50 4.80
CA LEU A 107 6.58 -10.58 3.64
C LEU A 107 6.75 -9.19 3.03
N LEU A 108 7.77 -8.46 3.49
CA LEU A 108 8.14 -7.17 2.93
C LEU A 108 8.70 -7.31 1.50
N PRO A 109 8.35 -6.41 0.57
CA PRO A 109 9.06 -6.31 -0.71
C PRO A 109 10.54 -6.02 -0.49
N GLU A 110 11.41 -6.59 -1.34
CA GLU A 110 12.83 -6.23 -1.34
C GLU A 110 13.00 -4.73 -1.58
N LYS A 111 13.95 -4.14 -0.85
CA LYS A 111 14.30 -2.74 -1.00
C LYS A 111 15.03 -2.54 -2.34
N ASN A 112 14.73 -1.44 -3.00
CA ASN A 112 15.53 -0.94 -4.10
C ASN A 112 16.87 -0.40 -3.57
N GLU A 113 17.85 -0.22 -4.47
CA GLU A 113 19.17 0.30 -4.13
C GLU A 113 19.12 1.75 -3.63
N ASN A 114 18.17 2.54 -4.13
CA ASN A 114 17.91 3.91 -3.69
C ASN A 114 16.39 4.17 -3.58
N ASN A 115 16.03 5.37 -3.11
CA ASN A 115 14.64 5.78 -2.90
C ASN A 115 14.20 6.90 -3.86
N ASP A 116 14.90 7.12 -4.96
CA ASP A 116 14.79 8.34 -5.76
C ASP A 116 13.38 8.54 -6.35
N ARG A 117 12.73 7.47 -6.81
CA ARG A 117 11.37 7.57 -7.37
C ARG A 117 10.33 7.83 -6.29
N VAL A 118 10.48 7.22 -5.12
CA VAL A 118 9.62 7.49 -3.96
C VAL A 118 9.78 8.93 -3.50
N ILE A 119 11.02 9.43 -3.47
CA ILE A 119 11.33 10.82 -3.11
C ILE A 119 10.66 11.80 -4.08
N VAL A 120 10.90 11.61 -5.38
CA VAL A 120 10.30 12.46 -6.42
C VAL A 120 8.77 12.40 -6.36
N TYR A 121 8.21 11.21 -6.15
CA TYR A 121 6.77 11.01 -6.02
C TYR A 121 6.18 11.80 -4.83
N LEU A 122 6.71 11.63 -3.62
CA LEU A 122 6.19 12.28 -2.42
C LEU A 122 6.43 13.79 -2.43
N ALA A 123 7.60 14.25 -2.90
CA ALA A 123 7.88 15.67 -3.08
C ALA A 123 6.93 16.30 -4.11
N GLY A 124 6.62 15.59 -5.20
CA GLY A 124 5.60 16.00 -6.18
C GLY A 124 4.18 16.09 -5.60
N ARG A 125 3.92 15.44 -4.46
CA ARG A 125 2.68 15.58 -3.68
C ARG A 125 2.75 16.68 -2.61
N GLY A 126 3.83 17.46 -2.59
CA GLY A 126 4.05 18.59 -1.68
C GLY A 126 4.71 18.21 -0.36
N ILE A 127 4.97 16.94 -0.09
CA ILE A 127 5.56 16.50 1.19
C ILE A 127 7.01 16.97 1.27
N LYS A 128 7.36 17.66 2.36
CA LYS A 128 8.69 18.23 2.56
C LYS A 128 9.78 17.15 2.70
N ARG A 129 10.98 17.49 2.20
CA ARG A 129 12.14 16.60 2.17
C ARG A 129 12.51 16.07 3.56
N ASP A 130 12.47 16.92 4.57
CA ASP A 130 12.82 16.59 5.95
C ASP A 130 11.98 15.42 6.51
N ILE A 131 10.67 15.41 6.19
CA ILE A 131 9.74 14.36 6.61
C ILE A 131 9.97 13.06 5.83
N ILE A 132 10.23 13.18 4.52
CA ILE A 132 10.57 12.02 3.66
C ILE A 132 11.86 11.37 4.18
N ASP A 133 12.89 12.17 4.41
CA ASP A 133 14.21 11.70 4.83
C ASP A 133 14.17 11.10 6.23
N TYR A 134 13.42 11.70 7.16
CA TYR A 134 13.16 11.10 8.46
C TYR A 134 12.54 9.70 8.33
N CYS A 135 11.49 9.56 7.51
CA CYS A 135 10.83 8.27 7.31
C CYS A 135 11.76 7.24 6.66
N ILE A 136 12.64 7.64 5.75
CA ILE A 136 13.64 6.75 5.14
C ILE A 136 14.70 6.33 6.17
N GLN A 137 15.27 7.29 6.90
CA GLN A 137 16.31 7.05 7.91
C GLN A 137 15.81 6.14 9.04
N THR A 138 14.56 6.33 9.46
CA THR A 138 13.90 5.48 10.47
C THR A 138 13.32 4.17 9.90
N LYS A 139 13.59 3.86 8.62
CA LYS A 139 13.15 2.65 7.90
C LYS A 139 11.62 2.51 7.77
N ARG A 140 10.87 3.58 8.04
CA ARG A 140 9.41 3.68 7.91
C ARG A 140 8.96 3.87 6.46
N LEU A 141 9.87 4.30 5.59
CA LEU A 141 9.62 4.47 4.17
C LEU A 141 10.79 3.89 3.37
N TYR A 142 10.48 3.14 2.31
CA TYR A 142 11.48 2.78 1.31
C TYR A 142 10.85 2.51 -0.05
N GLU A 143 11.67 2.45 -1.08
CA GLU A 143 11.29 2.09 -2.44
C GLU A 143 11.41 0.59 -2.69
N SER A 144 10.34 -0.06 -3.16
CA SER A 144 10.39 -1.49 -3.52
C SER A 144 11.10 -1.73 -4.85
N ARG A 145 11.95 -2.76 -4.93
CA ARG A 145 12.84 -2.97 -6.08
C ARG A 145 12.14 -3.17 -7.43
N CYS A 146 11.20 -4.12 -7.54
CA CYS A 146 10.61 -4.49 -8.84
C CYS A 146 9.55 -3.53 -9.39
N TYR A 147 8.86 -2.80 -8.50
CA TYR A 147 7.71 -1.98 -8.89
C TYR A 147 7.87 -0.52 -8.48
N HIS A 148 8.96 -0.18 -7.78
CA HIS A 148 9.26 1.16 -7.29
C HIS A 148 8.11 1.78 -6.48
N ASN A 149 7.31 0.96 -5.81
CA ASN A 149 6.28 1.45 -4.91
C ASN A 149 6.93 2.09 -3.68
N ALA A 150 6.33 3.17 -3.18
CA ALA A 150 6.54 3.66 -1.82
C ALA A 150 5.97 2.63 -0.84
N VAL A 151 6.84 2.06 -0.02
CA VAL A 151 6.48 1.09 1.02
C VAL A 151 6.52 1.80 2.37
N PHE A 152 5.35 1.96 3.00
CA PHE A 152 5.22 2.56 4.32
C PHE A 152 5.13 1.46 5.37
N VAL A 153 6.08 1.42 6.29
CA VAL A 153 6.26 0.32 7.25
C VAL A 153 5.79 0.74 8.63
N GLY A 154 5.01 -0.14 9.26
CA GLY A 154 4.64 -0.04 10.67
C GLY A 154 5.40 -1.07 11.52
N PHE A 155 5.67 -0.70 12.77
CA PHE A 155 6.58 -1.41 13.66
C PHE A 155 5.89 -1.73 14.99
N ASP A 156 6.27 -2.85 15.63
CA ASP A 156 5.95 -3.08 17.04
C ASP A 156 6.85 -2.27 17.98
N SER A 157 6.58 -2.37 19.28
CA SER A 157 7.35 -1.71 20.35
C SER A 157 8.83 -2.14 20.40
N GLN A 158 9.18 -3.27 19.79
CA GLN A 158 10.57 -3.76 19.69
C GLN A 158 11.26 -3.30 18.40
N GLY A 159 10.61 -2.47 17.58
CA GLY A 159 11.15 -2.00 16.30
C GLY A 159 11.16 -3.08 15.22
N VAL A 160 10.36 -4.14 15.34
CA VAL A 160 10.21 -5.16 14.31
C VAL A 160 9.10 -4.75 13.32
N PRO A 161 9.33 -4.81 12.00
CA PRO A 161 8.29 -4.57 11.01
C PRO A 161 7.13 -5.56 11.13
N ARG A 162 5.90 -5.05 11.26
CA ARG A 162 4.66 -5.86 11.35
C ARG A 162 3.59 -5.48 10.33
N TYR A 163 3.73 -4.33 9.70
CA TYR A 163 2.81 -3.84 8.69
C TYR A 163 3.57 -3.23 7.53
N ALA A 164 3.04 -3.34 6.30
CA ALA A 164 3.47 -2.47 5.21
C ALA A 164 2.35 -2.15 4.22
N SER A 165 2.11 -0.86 3.96
CA SER A 165 1.28 -0.39 2.85
C SER A 165 2.13 0.00 1.65
N LEU A 166 1.56 -0.17 0.46
CA LEU A 166 2.22 -0.03 -0.83
C LEU A 166 1.50 1.03 -1.64
N ARG A 167 2.22 2.05 -2.09
CA ARG A 167 1.73 3.04 -3.05
C ARG A 167 2.56 3.06 -4.32
N GLY A 168 1.88 2.95 -5.46
CA GLY A 168 2.53 3.11 -6.75
C GLY A 168 3.05 4.54 -6.92
N THR A 169 4.28 4.66 -7.43
CA THR A 169 4.93 5.95 -7.74
C THR A 169 4.76 6.37 -9.20
N SER A 170 4.18 5.49 -10.03
CA SER A 170 3.90 5.75 -11.44
C SER A 170 2.62 6.58 -11.64
N ARG A 171 2.33 6.98 -12.89
CA ARG A 171 1.08 7.69 -13.26
C ARG A 171 -0.19 6.86 -13.03
N ARG A 172 -0.07 5.54 -12.98
CA ARG A 172 -1.20 4.65 -12.71
C ARG A 172 -1.36 4.45 -11.22
N ARG A 173 -2.56 4.70 -10.71
CA ARG A 173 -2.85 4.56 -9.27
C ARG A 173 -2.70 3.10 -8.85
N PHE A 174 -1.90 2.87 -7.83
CA PHE A 174 -1.81 1.56 -7.18
C PHE A 174 -1.75 1.73 -5.66
N MET A 175 -2.57 0.93 -4.97
CA MET A 175 -2.66 0.84 -3.51
C MET A 175 -2.69 -0.63 -3.15
N GLY A 176 -1.99 -1.02 -2.10
CA GLY A 176 -2.06 -2.39 -1.58
C GLY A 176 -1.37 -2.51 -0.24
N GLU A 177 -1.35 -3.72 0.29
CA GLU A 177 -0.66 -4.07 1.52
C GLU A 177 0.25 -5.28 1.28
N ALA A 178 1.34 -5.36 2.02
CA ALA A 178 2.22 -6.52 1.98
C ALA A 178 1.52 -7.73 2.60
N ASN A 179 1.86 -8.93 2.11
CA ASN A 179 1.28 -10.16 2.64
C ASN A 179 1.70 -10.36 4.10
N GLY A 180 0.75 -10.72 4.96
CA GLY A 180 0.99 -10.86 6.39
C GLY A 180 1.08 -9.55 7.16
N SER A 181 0.60 -8.43 6.59
CA SER A 181 0.49 -7.16 7.31
C SER A 181 -0.51 -7.25 8.46
N ASP A 182 -0.06 -6.82 9.65
CA ASP A 182 -0.88 -6.66 10.84
C ASP A 182 -1.28 -5.20 11.02
N LYS A 183 -2.55 -4.88 10.73
CA LYS A 183 -3.07 -3.51 10.79
C LYS A 183 -3.03 -2.89 12.18
N ARG A 184 -2.89 -3.68 13.25
CA ARG A 184 -2.73 -3.16 14.62
C ARG A 184 -1.48 -2.31 14.77
N LEU A 185 -0.47 -2.58 13.94
CA LEU A 185 0.85 -1.96 13.99
C LEU A 185 1.12 -1.20 12.70
N SER A 186 0.11 -0.45 12.25
CA SER A 186 0.15 0.34 11.03
C SER A 186 1.20 1.46 11.08
N PHE A 187 1.36 2.16 9.96
CA PHE A 187 2.33 3.25 9.85
C PHE A 187 2.05 4.36 10.85
N SER A 188 3.08 4.76 11.60
CA SER A 188 3.03 5.83 12.58
C SER A 188 4.35 6.61 12.61
N ILE A 189 4.25 7.87 13.03
CA ILE A 189 5.38 8.73 13.38
C ILE A 189 5.28 9.00 14.88
N PRO A 190 6.26 8.58 15.69
CA PRO A 190 6.25 8.85 17.12
C PRO A 190 6.52 10.33 17.40
N ALA A 191 5.95 10.81 18.50
CA ALA A 191 6.34 12.10 19.08
C ALA A 191 7.85 12.11 19.37
N ARG A 192 8.47 13.29 19.32
CA ARG A 192 9.88 13.50 19.69
C ARG A 192 10.05 13.44 21.19
N ASP A 193 9.15 14.10 21.90
CA ASP A 193 9.15 14.24 23.36
C ASP A 193 7.88 13.61 23.95
N ASN A 194 7.70 13.72 25.26
CA ASN A 194 6.46 13.27 25.91
C ASN A 194 5.27 14.09 25.38
N SER A 195 4.29 13.40 24.81
CA SER A 195 3.01 13.96 24.39
C SER A 195 1.87 13.08 24.88
N SER A 196 0.73 13.71 25.17
CA SER A 196 -0.55 13.06 25.47
C SER A 196 -1.54 13.16 24.30
N LYS A 197 -1.09 13.65 23.13
CA LYS A 197 -1.94 13.89 21.96
C LYS A 197 -1.60 12.96 20.80
N LEU A 198 -2.66 12.46 20.15
CA LEU A 198 -2.59 11.57 18.99
C LEU A 198 -3.38 12.13 17.82
N HIS A 199 -2.73 12.26 16.67
CA HIS A 199 -3.31 12.62 15.39
C HIS A 199 -3.58 11.36 14.54
N LEU A 200 -4.83 11.16 14.11
CA LEU A 200 -5.26 10.00 13.33
C LEU A 200 -5.56 10.36 11.87
N PHE A 201 -5.03 9.56 10.95
CA PHE A 201 -5.19 9.75 9.51
C PHE A 201 -5.66 8.46 8.83
N GLU A 202 -6.31 8.56 7.67
CA GLU A 202 -6.67 7.37 6.89
C GLU A 202 -5.44 6.69 6.28
N SER A 203 -4.46 7.47 5.80
CA SER A 203 -3.29 6.97 5.10
C SER A 203 -1.97 7.58 5.59
N ALA A 204 -0.86 6.88 5.29
CA ALA A 204 0.48 7.39 5.57
C ALA A 204 0.82 8.67 4.79
N VAL A 205 0.24 8.85 3.59
CA VAL A 205 0.46 10.05 2.78
C VAL A 205 -0.24 11.26 3.40
N ASP A 206 -1.45 11.08 3.95
CA ASP A 206 -2.19 12.13 4.64
C ASP A 206 -1.48 12.55 5.93
N LEU A 207 -1.01 11.56 6.70
CA LEU A 207 -0.18 11.77 7.87
C LEU A 207 1.05 12.62 7.55
N MET A 208 1.84 12.24 6.54
CA MET A 208 3.03 13.00 6.13
C MET A 208 2.67 14.38 5.54
N SER A 209 1.48 14.53 4.97
CA SER A 209 0.97 15.80 4.46
C SER A 209 0.63 16.76 5.61
N TYR A 210 -0.01 16.25 6.66
CA TYR A 210 -0.24 16.99 7.90
C TYR A 210 1.07 17.45 8.54
N CYS A 211 2.05 16.55 8.71
CA CYS A 211 3.38 16.93 9.21
C CYS A 211 4.01 18.06 8.37
N THR A 212 3.77 18.07 7.06
CA THR A 212 4.25 19.16 6.20
C THR A 212 3.52 20.47 6.48
N LEU A 213 2.20 20.44 6.69
CA LEU A 213 1.42 21.63 7.04
C LEU A 213 1.82 22.20 8.41
N GLU A 214 2.10 21.35 9.39
CA GLU A 214 2.64 21.74 10.69
C GLU A 214 3.98 22.47 10.53
N LEU A 215 4.90 21.87 9.77
CA LEU A 215 6.21 22.47 9.47
C LEU A 215 6.06 23.81 8.74
N LEU A 216 5.16 23.92 7.77
CA LEU A 216 4.89 25.18 7.05
C LEU A 216 4.26 26.26 7.95
N SER A 217 3.58 25.85 9.01
CA SER A 217 2.99 26.74 10.02
C SER A 217 3.98 27.13 11.12
N GLY A 218 5.26 26.74 11.00
CA GLY A 218 6.30 27.02 11.99
C GLY A 218 6.21 26.17 13.26
N ARG A 219 5.43 25.09 13.25
CA ARG A 219 5.29 24.14 14.37
C ARG A 219 6.23 22.95 14.22
N GLU A 220 6.59 22.33 15.35
CA GLU A 220 7.37 21.09 15.35
C GLU A 220 6.45 19.92 14.97
N TRP A 221 6.60 19.42 13.75
CA TRP A 221 5.73 18.38 13.19
C TRP A 221 5.83 17.01 13.87
N ARG A 222 6.84 16.81 14.76
CA ARG A 222 6.96 15.65 15.66
C ARG A 222 6.61 15.98 17.12
N GLN A 223 5.90 17.06 17.39
CA GLN A 223 5.47 17.38 18.74
C GLN A 223 4.56 16.29 19.32
N ASP A 224 3.62 15.79 18.52
CA ASP A 224 2.60 14.84 18.93
C ASP A 224 2.69 13.52 18.15
N PHE A 225 1.99 12.48 18.64
CA PHE A 225 1.95 11.20 17.94
C PHE A 225 1.09 11.30 16.68
N CYS A 226 1.52 10.64 15.61
CA CYS A 226 0.74 10.53 14.38
C CYS A 226 0.56 9.07 13.99
N LEU A 227 -0.67 8.65 13.69
CA LEU A 227 -1.02 7.27 13.34
C LEU A 227 -1.89 7.22 12.09
N SER A 228 -1.53 6.35 11.14
CA SER A 228 -2.40 5.99 10.02
C SER A 228 -3.26 4.78 10.36
N LEU A 229 -4.54 4.81 10.01
CA LEU A 229 -5.48 3.71 10.20
C LEU A 229 -5.36 2.58 9.18
N ALA A 230 -4.45 2.70 8.19
CA ALA A 230 -4.33 1.75 7.08
C ALA A 230 -5.64 1.61 6.26
N GLY A 231 -6.27 2.76 6.00
CA GLY A 231 -7.61 2.89 5.44
C GLY A 231 -8.71 2.74 6.49
N ILE A 232 -9.92 3.15 6.12
CA ILE A 232 -11.12 3.02 6.96
C ILE A 232 -12.02 1.91 6.41
N TYR A 233 -12.65 1.16 7.31
CA TYR A 233 -13.72 0.23 6.95
C TYR A 233 -15.05 0.96 7.02
N LYS A 234 -16.02 0.58 6.17
CA LYS A 234 -17.40 1.07 6.31
C LYS A 234 -17.93 0.61 7.68
N PRO A 235 -18.32 1.54 8.58
CA PRO A 235 -18.96 1.18 9.83
C PRO A 235 -20.23 0.36 9.57
N LYS A 236 -20.61 -0.49 10.53
CA LYS A 236 -21.88 -1.22 10.45
C LYS A 236 -23.05 -0.23 10.45
N GLN A 237 -24.22 -0.67 9.99
CA GLN A 237 -25.43 0.16 9.95
C GLN A 237 -25.77 0.73 11.34
N ASP A 238 -25.47 -0.02 12.40
CA ASP A 238 -25.49 0.47 13.78
C ASP A 238 -24.08 0.88 14.24
N ILE A 239 -23.96 2.13 14.69
CA ILE A 239 -22.72 2.70 15.21
C ILE A 239 -22.32 2.02 16.53
N SER A 240 -23.30 1.57 17.33
CA SER A 240 -23.06 0.92 18.62
C SER A 240 -22.46 -0.49 18.49
N GLU A 241 -22.66 -1.14 17.34
CA GLU A 241 -22.06 -2.44 17.01
C GLU A 241 -20.72 -2.34 16.28
N SER A 242 -20.29 -1.12 15.96
CA SER A 242 -19.02 -0.88 15.29
C SER A 242 -17.88 -1.00 16.30
N THR A 243 -16.73 -1.49 15.83
CA THR A 243 -15.53 -1.62 16.65
C THR A 243 -14.54 -0.51 16.30
N LEU A 244 -13.75 -0.09 17.28
CA LEU A 244 -12.65 0.84 17.03
C LEU A 244 -11.66 0.21 16.03
N PRO A 245 -11.03 1.04 15.18
CA PRO A 245 -9.95 0.57 14.32
C PRO A 245 -8.88 -0.19 15.12
N ALA A 246 -8.43 -1.32 14.60
CA ALA A 246 -7.45 -2.17 15.28
C ALA A 246 -6.13 -1.43 15.57
N ALA A 247 -5.69 -0.57 14.64
CA ALA A 247 -4.56 0.33 14.81
C ALA A 247 -4.72 1.24 16.03
N LEU A 248 -5.85 1.96 16.11
CA LEU A 248 -6.13 2.88 17.23
C LEU A 248 -6.18 2.12 18.56
N THR A 249 -6.89 0.99 18.58
CA THR A 249 -7.05 0.18 19.80
C THR A 249 -5.70 -0.30 20.34
N GLN A 250 -4.81 -0.76 19.46
CA GLN A 250 -3.47 -1.19 19.87
C GLN A 250 -2.62 0.01 20.31
N PHE A 251 -2.66 1.12 19.56
CA PHE A 251 -1.86 2.31 19.87
C PHE A 251 -2.18 2.90 21.24
N LEU A 252 -3.47 2.99 21.62
CA LEU A 252 -3.87 3.48 22.94
C LEU A 252 -3.46 2.54 24.08
N LYS A 253 -3.31 1.23 23.81
CA LYS A 253 -2.75 0.29 24.80
C LYS A 253 -1.26 0.46 24.97
N ASP A 254 -0.55 0.71 23.87
CA ASP A 254 0.90 0.89 23.87
C ASP A 254 1.31 2.25 24.48
N PHE A 255 0.43 3.25 24.41
CA PHE A 255 0.65 4.61 24.89
C PHE A 255 -0.50 5.08 25.81
N PRO A 256 -0.59 4.56 27.04
CA PRO A 256 -1.70 4.86 27.97
C PRO A 256 -1.73 6.31 28.46
N GLN A 257 -0.68 7.10 28.21
CA GLN A 257 -0.63 8.53 28.53
C GLN A 257 -1.44 9.41 27.56
N ILE A 258 -1.91 8.86 26.44
CA ILE A 258 -2.73 9.61 25.48
C ILE A 258 -4.06 9.94 26.12
N SER A 259 -4.44 11.22 26.09
CA SER A 259 -5.73 11.73 26.56
C SER A 259 -6.45 12.53 25.49
N GLU A 260 -5.73 13.07 24.51
CA GLU A 260 -6.26 13.88 23.42
C GLU A 260 -6.10 13.18 22.08
N ILE A 261 -7.16 13.20 21.27
CA ILE A 261 -7.19 12.53 19.98
C ILE A 261 -7.76 13.48 18.94
N ALA A 262 -6.96 13.84 17.93
CA ALA A 262 -7.40 14.62 16.78
C ALA A 262 -7.64 13.70 15.57
N LEU A 263 -8.85 13.76 15.01
CA LEU A 263 -9.28 12.94 13.88
C LEU A 263 -9.14 13.74 12.58
N HIS A 264 -8.22 13.33 11.72
CA HIS A 264 -7.93 13.94 10.43
C HIS A 264 -8.37 13.03 9.27
N LEU A 265 -9.60 12.51 9.37
CA LEU A 265 -10.13 11.58 8.37
C LEU A 265 -10.63 12.33 7.12
N ASP A 266 -10.83 11.59 6.03
CA ASP A 266 -11.22 12.19 4.76
C ASP A 266 -12.55 12.94 4.89
N ASN A 267 -12.66 14.05 4.18
CA ASN A 267 -13.88 14.83 4.07
C ASN A 267 -14.83 14.24 3.01
N ASP A 268 -15.04 12.93 3.08
CA ASP A 268 -16.03 12.20 2.30
C ASP A 268 -17.02 11.46 3.22
N ALA A 269 -18.07 10.88 2.64
CA ALA A 269 -19.12 10.23 3.43
C ALA A 269 -18.58 9.10 4.33
N ALA A 270 -17.54 8.37 3.90
CA ALA A 270 -16.96 7.28 4.67
C ALA A 270 -16.07 7.82 5.80
N GLY A 271 -15.19 8.78 5.52
CA GLY A 271 -14.31 9.40 6.51
C GLY A 271 -15.08 10.14 7.61
N ARG A 272 -16.13 10.88 7.23
CA ARG A 272 -16.99 11.57 8.21
C ARG A 272 -17.82 10.61 9.07
N LEU A 273 -18.30 9.51 8.49
CA LEU A 273 -18.97 8.47 9.27
C LEU A 273 -17.99 7.79 10.23
N ALA A 274 -16.78 7.46 9.78
CA ALA A 274 -15.74 6.87 10.61
C ALA A 274 -15.34 7.78 11.78
N ALA A 275 -15.21 9.10 11.55
CA ALA A 275 -14.88 10.07 12.60
C ALA A 275 -15.95 10.10 13.69
N LYS A 276 -17.23 10.19 13.29
CA LYS A 276 -18.38 10.15 14.19
C LYS A 276 -18.44 8.84 14.98
N THR A 277 -18.20 7.72 14.31
CA THR A 277 -18.16 6.39 14.95
C THR A 277 -17.07 6.32 16.02
N ILE A 278 -15.85 6.75 15.71
CA ILE A 278 -14.73 6.77 16.67
C ILE A 278 -15.06 7.67 17.86
N GLN A 279 -15.58 8.87 17.61
CA GLN A 279 -15.96 9.81 18.67
C GLN A 279 -17.06 9.25 19.59
N THR A 280 -17.97 8.42 19.07
CA THR A 280 -19.08 7.81 19.84
C THR A 280 -18.61 6.62 20.67
N ILE A 281 -17.71 5.79 20.13
CA ILE A 281 -17.28 4.53 20.77
C ILE A 281 -16.14 4.76 21.77
N LEU A 282 -15.30 5.78 21.54
CA LEU A 282 -14.18 6.06 22.43
C LEU A 282 -14.70 6.36 23.86
N PRO A 283 -14.07 5.79 24.90
CA PRO A 283 -14.42 6.10 26.28
C PRO A 283 -14.36 7.61 26.57
N SER A 284 -15.25 8.08 27.44
CA SER A 284 -15.44 9.51 27.76
C SER A 284 -14.24 10.21 28.40
N HIS A 285 -13.20 9.47 28.82
CA HIS A 285 -11.96 10.07 29.35
C HIS A 285 -11.03 10.59 28.25
N TYR A 286 -11.26 10.23 26.98
CA TYR A 286 -10.55 10.81 25.85
C TYR A 286 -11.25 12.09 25.38
N ILE A 287 -10.46 13.14 25.15
CA ILE A 287 -10.93 14.35 24.47
C ILE A 287 -10.70 14.15 22.97
N VAL A 288 -11.79 14.12 22.20
CA VAL A 288 -11.75 13.81 20.76
C VAL A 288 -12.13 15.04 19.94
N PHE A 289 -11.20 15.50 19.11
CA PHE A 289 -11.38 16.62 18.17
C PHE A 289 -11.61 16.06 16.76
N ASP A 290 -12.66 16.51 16.06
CA ASP A 290 -12.90 16.18 14.66
C ASP A 290 -12.35 17.32 13.78
N GLU A 291 -11.19 17.09 13.17
CA GLU A 291 -10.39 18.08 12.44
C GLU A 291 -10.14 17.60 10.98
N PRO A 292 -11.18 17.50 10.14
CA PRO A 292 -11.03 17.14 8.73
C PRO A 292 -10.24 18.22 7.97
N PRO A 293 -9.69 17.90 6.78
CA PRO A 293 -8.99 18.90 5.97
C PRO A 293 -9.90 20.10 5.64
N GLU A 294 -9.40 21.32 5.82
CA GLU A 294 -10.16 22.55 5.55
C GLU A 294 -10.59 22.68 4.08
N ARG A 295 -9.79 22.12 3.17
CA ARG A 295 -10.02 22.16 1.72
C ARG A 295 -9.61 20.83 1.07
N GLY A 296 -10.40 20.39 0.10
CA GLY A 296 -10.15 19.14 -0.61
C GLY A 296 -10.71 17.92 0.13
N LYS A 297 -10.48 16.73 -0.45
CA LYS A 297 -11.01 15.47 0.07
C LYS A 297 -10.18 14.94 1.25
N ASP A 298 -8.87 15.00 1.15
CA ASP A 298 -7.92 14.44 2.12
C ASP A 298 -6.83 15.48 2.45
N TYR A 299 -5.99 15.20 3.46
CA TYR A 299 -4.94 16.13 3.89
C TYR A 299 -3.86 16.32 2.81
N ASN A 300 -3.66 15.36 1.91
CA ASN A 300 -2.75 15.57 0.79
C ASN A 300 -3.31 16.55 -0.25
N GLU A 301 -4.60 16.47 -0.56
CA GLU A 301 -5.27 17.47 -1.39
C GLU A 301 -5.25 18.85 -0.74
N TYR A 302 -5.44 18.92 0.58
CA TYR A 302 -5.32 20.18 1.32
C TYR A 302 -3.91 20.78 1.17
N LEU A 303 -2.86 19.99 1.45
CA LEU A 303 -1.48 20.42 1.30
C LEU A 303 -1.17 20.92 -0.12
N ARG A 304 -1.61 20.18 -1.14
CA ARG A 304 -1.39 20.56 -2.54
C ARG A 304 -2.10 21.86 -2.90
N SER A 305 -3.31 22.08 -2.37
CA SER A 305 -4.05 23.32 -2.54
C SER A 305 -3.31 24.50 -1.90
N THR A 306 -2.83 24.34 -0.67
CA THR A 306 -2.03 25.34 0.06
C THR A 306 -0.75 25.71 -0.68
N LEU A 307 -0.08 24.71 -1.27
CA LEU A 307 1.14 24.91 -2.07
C LEU A 307 0.89 25.32 -3.53
N LYS A 308 -0.38 25.46 -3.96
CA LYS A 308 -0.78 25.73 -5.36
C LYS A 308 -0.20 24.72 -6.37
N ILE A 309 -0.02 23.47 -5.95
CA ILE A 309 0.48 22.38 -6.81
C ILE A 309 -0.67 21.89 -7.70
N ARG A 310 -0.51 21.97 -9.02
CA ARG A 310 -1.53 21.48 -9.98
C ARG A 310 -1.81 19.98 -9.78
N ARG A 311 -3.08 19.58 -9.91
CA ARG A 311 -3.50 18.18 -9.86
C ARG A 311 -2.86 17.43 -11.04
N ILE A 312 -1.99 16.47 -10.74
CA ILE A 312 -1.55 15.47 -11.71
C ILE A 312 -2.70 14.48 -11.80
N GLN A 313 -3.38 14.39 -12.95
CA GLN A 313 -4.41 13.39 -13.17
C GLN A 313 -3.78 11.99 -13.07
N GLU A 314 -4.05 11.28 -11.98
CA GLU A 314 -3.78 9.85 -11.87
C GLU A 314 -4.73 9.13 -12.83
N ARG A 315 -4.19 8.28 -13.71
CA ARG A 315 -5.03 7.43 -14.57
C ARG A 315 -5.34 6.14 -13.81
N GLU A 316 -6.60 5.73 -13.79
CA GLU A 316 -7.08 4.46 -13.21
C GLU A 316 -6.57 3.24 -14.01
#